data_AF-A0A5C7W6U3-F1
#
_entry.id   AF-A0A5C7W6U3-F1
#
_cell.length_a   1.000
_cell.length_b   1.000
_cell.length_c   1.000
_cell.angle_alpha   90.00
_cell.angle_beta   90.00
_cell.angle_gamma   90.00
#
_symmetry.space_group_name_H-M   'P 1'
#
loop_
_entity.id
_entity.type
_entity.pdbx_description
1 polymer ?
#
loop_
_entity_poly.entity_id
_entity_poly.type
_entity_poly.pdbx_seq_one_letter_code
_entity_poly.pdbx_strand_id
1 'polypeptide(L)'
;MRPVSPWFLLSALLLLALPVAPAPAQQPAAAASDAPAAPDPATQAAEAGDQDRVGAAEAPEAPVPASDDPDASDERTGPASKVPLREIRRYVAVYNAIKEAYVDPVEDRELMQSAIQGLLLDLDPHSAYLDRDQSESFDEATSGAYDGVGVELQQQGDTLKVIAPIDGGPAERAGILAGDAIVAIDGKPIAQVEGMKPLRGSSGSKVVVTLVREGRAKPFDVTLQREKIKLASVRSRMLEPGYGYVRIGSFQADTGADFQQQLDRLQAQAGGPLRGLVLDLRSNPGGLLTAAVQVADDLLDRGGIVSTRGRIPISDTRFDASPGDRLRGAPVVVLVDAGSASASEVLAGALRDNGRARIVGSRTFGKGSVQTVLPLDNGDSVKLTTARYYTPSGRSIQASGIVPDTELKPDPALIGGEAPTSLPEVSEAILPGHLQGDDEGGDGYVPGQPLPGEKPVAAALAELKKLVAGAPVASAPAADKPAAEKPAAGQSATGKPATDKPATDKPATDKPAD
;
A
#
# COMPACT_ATOMS: atom_id res chain seq x y z
N MET A 1 33.73 -3.22 -15.25
CA MET A 1 32.38 -2.68 -14.97
C MET A 1 31.36 -3.64 -15.58
N ARG A 2 30.53 -4.28 -14.76
CA ARG A 2 29.36 -5.06 -15.19
C ARG A 2 28.11 -4.34 -14.66
N PRO A 3 26.99 -4.28 -15.40
CA PRO A 3 25.78 -3.64 -14.91
C PRO A 3 25.22 -4.43 -13.72
N VAL A 4 24.87 -3.73 -12.64
CA VAL A 4 24.16 -4.31 -11.49
C VAL A 4 22.71 -4.50 -11.88
N SER A 5 22.13 -5.67 -11.59
CA SER A 5 20.75 -6.01 -11.93
C SER A 5 19.75 -5.13 -11.16
N PRO A 6 18.70 -4.57 -11.80
CA PRO A 6 17.71 -3.72 -11.14
C PRO A 6 16.73 -4.47 -10.22
N TRP A 7 16.88 -5.78 -10.03
CA TRP A 7 15.93 -6.63 -9.30
C TRP A 7 15.98 -6.51 -7.77
N PHE A 8 17.00 -5.86 -7.18
CA PHE A 8 17.20 -5.90 -5.73
C PHE A 8 16.30 -4.98 -4.90
N LEU A 9 15.73 -3.92 -5.48
CA LEU A 9 14.89 -2.95 -4.75
C LEU A 9 13.43 -3.41 -4.55
N LEU A 10 12.96 -4.45 -5.24
CA LEU A 10 11.59 -4.95 -5.12
C LEU A 10 11.39 -5.86 -3.90
N SER A 11 12.47 -6.46 -3.38
CA SER A 11 12.39 -7.50 -2.35
C SER A 11 12.09 -6.96 -0.94
N ALA A 12 12.46 -5.71 -0.65
CA ALA A 12 12.43 -5.16 0.71
C ALA A 12 11.05 -4.62 1.14
N LEU A 13 10.19 -4.18 0.21
CA LEU A 13 8.84 -3.68 0.55
C LEU A 13 7.75 -4.77 0.50
N LEU A 14 8.00 -5.91 -0.16
CA LEU A 14 7.03 -7.01 -0.25
C LEU A 14 7.06 -7.93 0.98
N LEU A 15 8.09 -7.83 1.83
CA LEU A 15 8.34 -8.70 2.98
C LEU A 15 7.36 -8.51 4.16
N LEU A 16 6.50 -7.49 4.13
CA LEU A 16 5.41 -7.29 5.10
C LEU A 16 4.09 -7.96 4.70
N ALA A 17 4.09 -8.82 3.66
CA ALA A 17 2.87 -9.43 3.11
C ALA A 17 3.03 -10.93 2.71
N LEU A 18 3.96 -11.67 3.32
CA LEU A 18 4.10 -13.12 3.11
C LEU A 18 3.88 -13.88 4.42
N PRO A 19 2.86 -14.77 4.52
CA PRO A 19 2.81 -15.73 5.60
C PRO A 19 3.93 -16.76 5.40
N VAL A 20 4.75 -16.98 6.43
CA VAL A 20 5.71 -18.09 6.45
C VAL A 20 4.93 -19.39 6.61
N ALA A 21 4.69 -20.09 5.50
CA ALA A 21 4.15 -21.44 5.55
C ALA A 21 5.16 -22.37 6.26
N PRO A 22 4.75 -23.16 7.27
CA PRO A 22 5.63 -24.13 7.88
C PRO A 22 6.02 -25.20 6.86
N ALA A 23 7.30 -25.53 6.79
CA ALA A 23 7.79 -26.59 5.93
C ALA A 23 7.15 -27.94 6.32
N PRO A 24 6.73 -28.79 5.36
CA PRO A 24 6.16 -30.08 5.69
C PRO A 24 7.21 -30.95 6.38
N ALA A 25 6.88 -31.46 7.57
CA ALA A 25 7.74 -32.35 8.33
C ALA A 25 8.06 -33.60 7.50
N GLN A 26 9.35 -33.84 7.24
CA GLN A 26 9.80 -35.06 6.59
C GLN A 26 9.53 -36.26 7.53
N GLN A 27 8.57 -37.10 7.16
CA GLN A 27 8.39 -38.39 7.83
C GLN A 27 9.66 -39.24 7.67
N PRO A 28 10.21 -39.83 8.76
CA PRO A 28 11.32 -40.75 8.64
C PRO A 28 10.85 -42.03 7.91
N ALA A 29 11.68 -42.52 6.99
CA ALA A 29 11.36 -43.69 6.18
C ALA A 29 11.14 -44.94 7.06
N ALA A 30 9.94 -45.51 7.01
CA ALA A 30 9.66 -46.79 7.63
C ALA A 30 10.38 -47.90 6.84
N ALA A 31 11.18 -48.71 7.54
CA ALA A 31 11.89 -49.84 6.94
C ALA A 31 10.91 -50.94 6.51
N ALA A 32 11.19 -51.55 5.36
CA ALA A 32 10.41 -52.68 4.86
C ALA A 32 10.61 -53.93 5.72
N SER A 33 9.51 -54.66 5.98
CA SER A 33 9.54 -56.05 6.44
C SER A 33 8.49 -56.87 5.68
N ASP A 34 8.94 -57.92 5.00
CA ASP A 34 8.09 -58.83 4.25
C ASP A 34 7.16 -59.66 5.15
N ALA A 35 5.89 -59.79 4.75
CA ALA A 35 5.00 -60.88 5.16
C ALA A 35 4.00 -61.20 4.02
N PRO A 36 3.63 -62.48 3.80
CA PRO A 36 3.14 -62.94 2.49
C PRO A 36 1.61 -62.96 2.33
N ALA A 37 1.20 -63.17 1.07
CA ALA A 37 -0.19 -63.21 0.62
C ALA A 37 -1.03 -64.36 1.22
N ALA A 38 -2.34 -64.10 1.34
CA ALA A 38 -3.35 -65.10 1.66
C ALA A 38 -3.91 -65.79 0.38
N PRO A 39 -4.35 -67.06 0.47
CA PRO A 39 -5.16 -67.71 -0.54
C PRO A 39 -6.66 -67.74 -0.18
N ASP A 40 -7.47 -67.90 -1.22
CA ASP A 40 -8.91 -68.21 -1.24
C ASP A 40 -9.11 -69.34 -2.29
N PRO A 41 -10.28 -69.99 -2.50
CA PRO A 41 -11.54 -69.94 -1.74
C PRO A 41 -12.23 -71.33 -1.50
N ALA A 42 -13.31 -71.36 -0.70
CA ALA A 42 -14.44 -72.33 -0.79
C ALA A 42 -15.60 -71.98 0.20
N THR A 43 -16.84 -72.54 0.19
CA THR A 43 -17.84 -73.00 -0.83
C THR A 43 -19.14 -73.39 -0.06
N GLN A 44 -20.31 -73.51 -0.73
CA GLN A 44 -21.65 -73.94 -0.25
C GLN A 44 -22.50 -72.81 0.41
N ALA A 45 -23.72 -72.44 0.01
CA ALA A 45 -24.92 -73.13 -0.53
C ALA A 45 -25.68 -73.98 0.53
N ALA A 46 -27.02 -74.06 0.60
CA ALA A 46 -28.15 -73.28 0.06
C ALA A 46 -29.46 -73.72 0.80
N GLU A 47 -30.63 -73.19 0.41
CA GLU A 47 -32.00 -73.66 0.80
C GLU A 47 -32.45 -73.43 2.27
N ALA A 48 -33.74 -73.42 2.65
CA ALA A 48 -35.01 -72.98 2.04
C ALA A 48 -36.11 -73.09 3.14
N GLY A 49 -37.22 -72.32 3.07
CA GLY A 49 -38.36 -72.56 3.97
C GLY A 49 -39.29 -71.36 4.19
N ASP A 50 -40.47 -71.42 3.57
CA ASP A 50 -41.59 -70.49 3.75
C ASP A 50 -42.64 -71.04 4.77
N GLN A 51 -43.35 -70.16 5.48
CA GLN A 51 -44.82 -70.18 5.72
C GLN A 51 -45.30 -69.52 7.05
N ASP A 52 -45.99 -68.39 6.85
CA ASP A 52 -47.37 -68.08 7.30
C ASP A 52 -47.80 -68.00 8.80
N ARG A 53 -48.37 -66.81 9.13
CA ARG A 53 -49.55 -66.49 9.99
C ARG A 53 -49.47 -66.08 11.48
N VAL A 54 -49.76 -64.79 11.67
CA VAL A 54 -50.76 -64.13 12.57
C VAL A 54 -50.78 -64.44 14.08
N GLY A 55 -50.57 -63.40 14.89
CA GLY A 55 -50.99 -63.33 16.30
C GLY A 55 -50.68 -61.95 16.92
N ALA A 56 -51.67 -61.27 17.50
CA ALA A 56 -51.54 -59.87 17.93
C ALA A 56 -51.10 -59.69 19.39
N ALA A 57 -50.38 -58.59 19.67
CA ALA A 57 -50.41 -57.86 20.95
C ALA A 57 -49.83 -56.44 20.77
N GLU A 58 -50.63 -55.42 21.06
CA GLU A 58 -50.16 -54.02 21.17
C GLU A 58 -49.43 -53.79 22.50
N ALA A 59 -48.42 -52.92 22.50
CA ALA A 59 -47.82 -52.33 23.69
C ALA A 59 -47.66 -50.81 23.46
N PRO A 60 -47.95 -49.95 24.46
CA PRO A 60 -48.14 -48.53 24.23
C PRO A 60 -46.81 -47.76 24.10
N GLU A 61 -46.78 -46.78 23.21
CA GLU A 61 -45.75 -45.74 23.19
C GLU A 61 -45.84 -44.90 24.48
N ALA A 62 -44.73 -44.81 25.21
CA ALA A 62 -44.62 -43.88 26.32
C ALA A 62 -44.34 -42.47 25.78
N PRO A 63 -45.05 -41.42 26.23
CA PRO A 63 -44.79 -40.06 25.77
C PRO A 63 -43.42 -39.60 26.27
N VAL A 64 -42.51 -39.30 25.35
CA VAL A 64 -41.29 -38.54 25.65
C VAL A 64 -41.70 -37.16 26.18
N PRO A 65 -41.23 -36.74 27.37
CA PRO A 65 -41.57 -35.43 27.90
C PRO A 65 -40.98 -34.33 27.03
N ALA A 66 -41.77 -33.29 26.77
CA ALA A 66 -41.26 -32.08 26.16
C ALA A 66 -40.14 -31.51 27.05
N SER A 67 -38.93 -31.37 26.49
CA SER A 67 -37.91 -30.53 27.10
C SER A 67 -38.37 -29.08 27.00
N ASP A 68 -38.60 -28.44 28.15
CA ASP A 68 -38.77 -26.99 28.23
C ASP A 68 -37.51 -26.31 27.64
N ASP A 69 -37.61 -25.86 26.40
CA ASP A 69 -36.61 -25.03 25.74
C ASP A 69 -37.03 -23.55 25.88
N PRO A 70 -36.42 -22.78 26.81
CA PRO A 70 -36.81 -21.40 27.07
C PRO A 70 -36.30 -20.41 26.00
N ASP A 71 -35.58 -20.88 24.97
CA ASP A 71 -34.87 -20.04 23.99
C ASP A 71 -35.65 -19.81 22.67
N ALA A 72 -36.90 -20.29 22.56
CA ALA A 72 -37.74 -20.14 21.36
C ALA A 72 -38.22 -18.69 21.05
N SER A 73 -37.64 -17.66 21.68
CA SER A 73 -38.03 -16.26 21.51
C SER A 73 -36.88 -15.25 21.70
N ASP A 74 -35.88 -15.23 20.82
CA ASP A 74 -35.04 -14.03 20.62
C ASP A 74 -34.66 -13.79 19.14
N GLU A 75 -35.52 -14.19 18.20
CA GLU A 75 -35.44 -13.70 16.81
C GLU A 75 -36.10 -12.32 16.66
N ARG A 76 -35.26 -11.32 16.30
CA ARG A 76 -35.57 -9.97 15.77
C ARG A 76 -35.86 -8.87 16.80
N THR A 77 -34.85 -8.02 17.05
CA THR A 77 -35.04 -6.53 17.12
C THR A 77 -33.71 -5.76 17.14
N GLY A 78 -33.53 -4.85 16.16
CA GLY A 78 -32.68 -3.65 16.28
C GLY A 78 -31.14 -3.79 16.09
N PRO A 79 -30.46 -2.77 15.54
CA PRO A 79 -29.00 -2.75 15.41
C PRO A 79 -28.32 -2.17 16.67
N ALA A 80 -27.85 -3.03 17.55
CA ALA A 80 -26.86 -2.68 18.58
C ALA A 80 -25.98 -3.90 18.90
N SER A 81 -24.67 -3.66 19.06
CA SER A 81 -23.68 -4.68 19.41
C SER A 81 -23.99 -5.35 20.75
N LYS A 82 -24.61 -6.55 20.73
CA LYS A 82 -24.62 -7.46 21.88
C LYS A 82 -23.32 -8.28 21.83
N VAL A 83 -22.49 -8.17 22.87
CA VAL A 83 -21.26 -8.98 23.02
C VAL A 83 -21.62 -10.47 22.96
N PRO A 84 -21.01 -11.28 22.07
CA PRO A 84 -21.46 -12.65 21.80
C PRO A 84 -20.97 -13.63 22.87
N LEU A 85 -21.58 -13.59 24.06
CA LEU A 85 -21.15 -14.35 25.24
C LEU A 85 -21.09 -15.88 25.03
N ARG A 86 -21.92 -16.45 24.15
CA ARG A 86 -21.87 -17.89 23.80
C ARG A 86 -20.58 -18.22 23.04
N GLU A 87 -20.21 -17.41 22.06
CA GLU A 87 -19.00 -17.61 21.26
C GLU A 87 -17.72 -17.31 22.06
N ILE A 88 -17.74 -16.32 22.94
CA ILE A 88 -16.62 -16.06 23.87
C ILE A 88 -16.38 -17.26 24.80
N ARG A 89 -17.44 -17.88 25.33
CA ARG A 89 -17.30 -19.12 26.13
C ARG A 89 -16.75 -20.28 25.30
N ARG A 90 -17.18 -20.44 24.05
CA ARG A 90 -16.64 -21.45 23.12
C ARG A 90 -15.16 -21.23 22.85
N TYR A 91 -14.75 -19.99 22.57
CA TYR A 91 -13.34 -19.60 22.38
C TYR A 91 -12.49 -19.96 23.61
N VAL A 92 -12.92 -19.57 24.82
CA VAL A 92 -12.20 -19.88 26.07
C VAL A 92 -12.12 -21.39 26.33
N ALA A 93 -13.18 -22.15 26.01
CA ALA A 93 -13.15 -23.61 26.14
C ALA A 93 -12.12 -24.27 25.20
N VAL A 94 -12.02 -23.80 23.94
CA VAL A 94 -11.01 -24.28 22.99
C VAL A 94 -9.60 -23.90 23.43
N TYR A 95 -9.40 -22.65 23.89
CA TYR A 95 -8.13 -22.18 24.44
C TYR A 95 -7.63 -23.07 25.58
N ASN A 96 -8.50 -23.34 26.57
CA ASN A 96 -8.16 -24.20 27.71
C ASN A 96 -7.86 -25.64 27.27
N ALA A 97 -8.64 -26.20 26.34
CA ALA A 97 -8.40 -27.55 25.82
C ALA A 97 -7.02 -27.68 25.15
N ILE A 98 -6.55 -26.65 24.43
CA ILE A 98 -5.19 -26.60 23.88
C ILE A 98 -4.16 -26.58 25.01
N LYS A 99 -4.33 -25.69 26.00
CA LYS A 99 -3.42 -25.57 27.16
C LYS A 99 -3.33 -26.84 28.02
N GLU A 100 -4.39 -27.63 28.08
CA GLU A 100 -4.46 -28.85 28.91
C GLU A 100 -4.02 -30.12 28.16
N ALA A 101 -4.23 -30.20 26.84
CA ALA A 101 -4.12 -31.45 26.08
C ALA A 101 -3.17 -31.42 24.86
N TYR A 102 -2.57 -30.28 24.51
CA TYR A 102 -1.54 -30.25 23.47
C TYR A 102 -0.25 -30.95 23.98
N VAL A 103 0.48 -31.58 23.05
CA VAL A 103 1.62 -32.46 23.39
C VAL A 103 2.83 -31.70 23.95
N ASP A 104 3.02 -30.46 23.51
CA ASP A 104 4.08 -29.56 23.96
C ASP A 104 3.49 -28.39 24.77
N PRO A 105 4.22 -27.83 25.75
CA PRO A 105 3.78 -26.61 26.43
C PRO A 105 3.67 -25.42 25.47
N VAL A 106 2.55 -24.69 25.52
CA VAL A 106 2.31 -23.47 24.72
C VAL A 106 2.20 -22.25 25.63
N GLU A 107 2.88 -21.16 25.28
CA GLU A 107 2.82 -19.91 26.05
C GLU A 107 1.53 -19.11 25.78
N ASP A 108 0.97 -18.52 26.84
CA ASP A 108 -0.32 -17.81 26.74
C ASP A 108 -0.27 -16.62 25.77
N ARG A 109 0.85 -15.89 25.77
CA ARG A 109 1.06 -14.74 24.89
C ARG A 109 1.07 -15.14 23.42
N GLU A 110 1.73 -16.24 23.09
CA GLU A 110 1.83 -16.72 21.70
C GLU A 110 0.47 -17.19 21.19
N LEU A 111 -0.24 -18.01 21.97
CA LEU A 111 -1.56 -18.52 21.60
C LEU A 111 -2.59 -17.40 21.42
N MET A 112 -2.59 -16.39 22.31
CA MET A 112 -3.45 -15.20 22.17
C MET A 112 -3.07 -14.34 20.96
N GLN A 113 -1.77 -14.16 20.67
CA GLN A 113 -1.31 -13.40 19.50
C GLN A 113 -1.70 -14.10 18.19
N SER A 114 -1.55 -15.42 18.10
CA SER A 114 -2.02 -16.21 16.95
C SER A 114 -3.54 -16.13 16.77
N ALA A 115 -4.31 -16.13 17.86
CA ALA A 115 -5.76 -15.95 17.79
C ALA A 115 -6.15 -14.57 17.23
N ILE A 116 -5.49 -13.49 17.67
CA ILE A 116 -5.74 -12.13 17.15
C ILE A 116 -5.37 -12.03 15.67
N GLN A 117 -4.26 -12.63 15.24
CA GLN A 117 -3.90 -12.70 13.82
C GLN A 117 -4.95 -13.47 13.00
N GLY A 118 -5.45 -14.59 13.53
CA GLY A 118 -6.52 -15.38 12.90
C GLY A 118 -7.84 -14.61 12.71
N LEU A 119 -8.19 -13.69 13.61
CA LEU A 119 -9.40 -12.84 13.47
C LEU A 119 -9.34 -11.89 12.26
N LEU A 120 -8.15 -11.60 11.73
CA LEU A 120 -7.94 -10.65 10.64
C LEU A 120 -7.65 -11.36 9.30
N LEU A 121 -7.12 -12.58 9.35
CA LEU A 121 -6.69 -13.37 8.19
C LEU A 121 -7.82 -13.61 7.17
N ASP A 122 -9.03 -13.87 7.64
CA ASP A 122 -10.21 -14.16 6.80
C ASP A 122 -10.96 -12.88 6.34
N LEU A 123 -10.52 -11.68 6.73
CA LEU A 123 -11.19 -10.42 6.36
C LEU A 123 -10.78 -9.95 4.95
N ASP A 124 -9.48 -9.69 4.77
CA ASP A 124 -8.86 -9.28 3.52
C ASP A 124 -7.31 -9.34 3.65
N PRO A 125 -6.54 -9.51 2.55
CA PRO A 125 -5.08 -9.65 2.59
C PRO A 125 -4.32 -8.36 3.02
N HIS A 126 -5.02 -7.25 3.28
CA HIS A 126 -4.44 -5.99 3.74
C HIS A 126 -4.76 -5.69 5.21
N SER A 127 -5.67 -6.43 5.84
CA SER A 127 -5.98 -6.32 7.26
C SER A 127 -5.02 -7.18 8.09
N ALA A 128 -4.34 -6.59 9.08
CA ALA A 128 -3.29 -7.25 9.83
C ALA A 128 -3.11 -6.68 11.25
N TYR A 129 -2.74 -7.56 12.18
CA TYR A 129 -2.21 -7.16 13.48
C TYR A 129 -0.73 -6.83 13.29
N LEU A 130 -0.34 -5.62 13.70
CA LEU A 130 1.04 -5.16 13.72
C LEU A 130 1.49 -5.18 15.18
N ASP A 131 2.53 -5.93 15.50
CA ASP A 131 3.25 -5.69 16.75
C ASP A 131 3.93 -4.31 16.71
N ARG A 132 4.44 -3.85 17.85
CA ARG A 132 5.13 -2.58 17.98
C ARG A 132 6.24 -2.37 16.93
N ASP A 133 7.12 -3.35 16.71
CA ASP A 133 8.25 -3.22 15.76
C ASP A 133 7.71 -3.10 14.31
N GLN A 134 6.63 -3.82 13.99
CA GLN A 134 5.91 -3.73 12.72
C GLN A 134 5.17 -2.40 12.55
N SER A 135 4.60 -1.85 13.63
CA SER A 135 3.91 -0.55 13.65
C SER A 135 4.91 0.59 13.45
N GLU A 136 6.04 0.59 14.18
CA GLU A 136 7.13 1.55 14.01
C GLU A 136 7.69 1.46 12.56
N SER A 137 7.86 0.25 12.01
CA SER A 137 8.29 0.05 10.61
C SER A 137 7.28 0.58 9.57
N PHE A 138 5.98 0.49 9.84
CA PHE A 138 4.93 1.03 8.96
C PHE A 138 4.94 2.57 8.97
N ASP A 139 5.13 3.19 10.13
CA ASP A 139 5.23 4.64 10.27
C ASP A 139 6.49 5.21 9.60
N GLU A 140 7.63 4.53 9.69
CA GLU A 140 8.84 4.88 8.95
C GLU A 140 8.62 4.84 7.42
N ALA A 141 8.02 3.77 6.91
CA ALA A 141 7.74 3.61 5.48
C ALA A 141 6.77 4.70 4.95
N THR A 142 5.79 5.07 5.76
CA THR A 142 4.72 6.04 5.45
C THR A 142 5.21 7.48 5.58
N SER A 143 6.02 7.79 6.59
CA SER A 143 6.65 9.11 6.75
C SER A 143 7.79 9.34 5.76
N GLY A 144 8.37 8.27 5.20
CA GLY A 144 9.56 8.34 4.34
C GLY A 144 10.84 8.66 5.09
N ALA A 145 10.84 8.57 6.42
CA ALA A 145 11.96 8.94 7.24
C ALA A 145 12.11 8.04 8.47
N TYR A 146 13.37 7.82 8.88
CA TYR A 146 13.70 6.99 10.03
C TYR A 146 14.93 7.54 10.77
N ASP A 147 15.06 7.24 12.06
CA ASP A 147 16.26 7.58 12.83
C ASP A 147 17.30 6.45 12.73
N GLY A 148 18.46 6.75 12.13
CA GLY A 148 19.51 5.76 11.90
C GLY A 148 20.74 6.34 11.21
N VAL A 149 21.58 5.47 10.64
CA VAL A 149 22.89 5.88 10.08
C VAL A 149 22.90 6.14 8.57
N GLY A 150 21.79 5.92 7.87
CA GLY A 150 21.65 6.27 6.45
C GLY A 150 22.41 5.36 5.49
N VAL A 151 22.12 4.06 5.51
CA VAL A 151 22.79 3.05 4.67
C VAL A 151 21.83 1.95 4.22
N GLU A 152 21.92 1.55 2.96
CA GLU A 152 21.21 0.40 2.39
C GLU A 152 22.06 -0.86 2.57
N LEU A 153 21.47 -1.90 3.17
CA LEU A 153 22.16 -3.12 3.60
C LEU A 153 21.47 -4.37 3.08
N GLN A 154 22.28 -5.39 2.83
CA GLN A 154 21.84 -6.76 2.55
C GLN A 154 22.45 -7.70 3.58
N GLN A 155 21.61 -8.48 4.27
CA GLN A 155 22.10 -9.58 5.11
C GLN A 155 22.76 -10.64 4.21
N GLN A 156 24.01 -11.00 4.51
CA GLN A 156 24.76 -12.04 3.82
C GLN A 156 25.44 -12.94 4.85
N GLY A 157 24.75 -14.02 5.25
CA GLY A 157 25.16 -14.87 6.37
C GLY A 157 25.31 -14.04 7.65
N ASP A 158 26.44 -14.20 8.35
CA ASP A 158 26.77 -13.49 9.59
C ASP A 158 27.34 -12.07 9.37
N THR A 159 26.99 -11.41 8.26
CA THR A 159 27.46 -10.05 7.93
C THR A 159 26.36 -9.21 7.28
N LEU A 160 26.44 -7.88 7.42
CA LEU A 160 25.62 -6.94 6.67
C LEU A 160 26.47 -6.29 5.58
N LYS A 161 26.18 -6.61 4.32
CA LYS A 161 26.84 -6.01 3.16
C LYS A 161 26.22 -4.67 2.83
N VAL A 162 27.04 -3.64 2.67
CA VAL A 162 26.64 -2.32 2.19
C VAL A 162 26.34 -2.38 0.69
N ILE A 163 25.09 -2.10 0.33
CA ILE A 163 24.67 -1.89 -1.05
C ILE A 163 25.08 -0.48 -1.49
N ALA A 164 24.64 0.54 -0.74
CA ALA A 164 25.06 1.92 -0.89
C ALA A 164 24.87 2.70 0.43
N PRO A 165 25.73 3.68 0.76
CA PRO A 165 25.35 4.73 1.71
C PRO A 165 24.27 5.64 1.07
N ILE A 166 23.48 6.33 1.89
CA ILE A 166 22.52 7.34 1.41
C ILE A 166 23.25 8.68 1.27
N ASP A 167 23.13 9.32 0.11
CA ASP A 167 23.73 10.62 -0.23
C ASP A 167 23.50 11.67 0.87
N GLY A 168 24.57 12.32 1.34
CA GLY A 168 24.58 13.29 2.44
C GLY A 168 24.42 12.68 3.85
N GLY A 169 24.09 11.40 3.96
CA GLY A 169 23.81 10.70 5.21
C GLY A 169 25.03 10.47 6.10
N PRO A 170 24.82 10.07 7.38
CA PRO A 170 25.92 9.82 8.31
C PRO A 170 26.92 8.77 7.83
N ALA A 171 26.47 7.68 7.20
CA ALA A 171 27.32 6.63 6.65
C ALA A 171 28.24 7.16 5.52
N GLU A 172 27.71 7.95 4.59
CA GLU A 172 28.51 8.57 3.52
C GLU A 172 29.56 9.53 4.12
N ARG A 173 29.14 10.42 5.02
CA ARG A 173 30.03 11.38 5.70
C ARG A 173 31.12 10.72 6.55
N ALA A 174 30.86 9.52 7.07
CA ALA A 174 31.84 8.70 7.77
C ALA A 174 32.73 7.85 6.83
N GLY A 175 32.53 7.93 5.52
CA GLY A 175 33.34 7.26 4.51
C GLY A 175 33.04 5.77 4.33
N ILE A 176 31.82 5.32 4.65
CA ILE A 176 31.31 3.99 4.30
C ILE A 176 31.05 3.94 2.79
N LEU A 177 31.42 2.82 2.16
CA LEU A 177 31.37 2.64 0.71
C LEU A 177 30.50 1.42 0.33
N ALA A 178 29.92 1.47 -0.87
CA ALA A 178 29.30 0.31 -1.50
C ALA A 178 30.28 -0.87 -1.56
N GLY A 179 29.86 -2.05 -1.10
CA GLY A 179 30.68 -3.26 -1.03
C GLY A 179 31.41 -3.48 0.30
N ASP A 180 31.38 -2.53 1.24
CA ASP A 180 31.82 -2.79 2.63
C ASP A 180 30.96 -3.90 3.27
N ALA A 181 31.55 -4.66 4.19
CA ALA A 181 30.83 -5.62 5.03
C ALA A 181 30.94 -5.22 6.51
N ILE A 182 29.81 -4.94 7.15
CA ILE A 182 29.72 -4.77 8.60
C ILE A 182 29.76 -6.17 9.22
N VAL A 183 30.75 -6.41 10.09
CA VAL A 183 30.95 -7.69 10.79
C VAL A 183 30.61 -7.63 12.27
N ALA A 184 30.59 -6.44 12.85
CA ALA A 184 30.14 -6.21 14.24
C ALA A 184 29.52 -4.82 14.42
N ILE A 185 28.64 -4.69 15.42
CA ILE A 185 28.03 -3.43 15.87
C ILE A 185 28.23 -3.32 17.38
N ASP A 186 28.75 -2.18 17.85
CA ASP A 186 29.12 -1.90 19.24
C ASP A 186 29.95 -3.05 19.88
N GLY A 187 30.89 -3.60 19.10
CA GLY A 187 31.77 -4.71 19.48
C GLY A 187 31.15 -6.11 19.46
N LYS A 188 29.85 -6.24 19.17
CA LYS A 188 29.14 -7.53 19.06
C LYS A 188 29.09 -8.00 17.60
N PRO A 189 29.50 -9.25 17.28
CA PRO A 189 29.33 -9.80 15.93
C PRO A 189 27.89 -9.74 15.44
N ILE A 190 27.67 -9.58 14.12
CA ILE A 190 26.31 -9.53 13.55
C ILE A 190 25.46 -10.76 13.93
N ALA A 191 26.05 -11.95 14.01
CA ALA A 191 25.37 -13.17 14.47
C ALA A 191 24.87 -13.14 15.94
N GLN A 192 25.23 -12.12 16.73
CA GLN A 192 24.83 -11.95 18.13
C GLN A 192 23.90 -10.74 18.35
N VAL A 193 23.39 -10.12 17.28
CA VAL A 193 22.47 -8.99 17.33
C VAL A 193 21.30 -9.18 16.35
N GLU A 194 20.20 -8.47 16.57
CA GLU A 194 19.00 -8.51 15.73
C GLU A 194 19.22 -7.78 14.38
N GLY A 195 20.08 -8.34 13.54
CA GLY A 195 20.40 -7.86 12.20
C GLY A 195 20.76 -6.37 12.17
N MET A 196 19.91 -5.57 11.51
CA MET A 196 20.11 -4.13 11.33
C MET A 196 19.50 -3.25 12.44
N LYS A 197 18.71 -3.81 13.36
CA LYS A 197 18.02 -3.05 14.44
C LYS A 197 18.97 -2.18 15.28
N PRO A 198 20.20 -2.62 15.64
CA PRO A 198 21.14 -1.76 16.38
C PRO A 198 21.65 -0.54 15.61
N LEU A 199 21.49 -0.48 14.28
CA LEU A 199 21.83 0.71 13.48
C LEU A 199 20.74 1.80 13.54
N ARG A 200 19.56 1.46 14.08
CA ARG A 200 18.48 2.39 14.41
C ARG A 200 18.61 2.84 15.86
N GLY A 201 17.87 3.88 16.22
CA GLY A 201 17.89 4.51 17.55
C GLY A 201 17.95 6.03 17.46
N SER A 202 17.69 6.71 18.57
CA SER A 202 17.41 8.15 18.60
C SER A 202 18.45 9.01 17.86
N SER A 203 17.93 9.99 17.09
CA SER A 203 18.76 11.02 16.45
C SER A 203 19.71 11.69 17.46
N GLY A 204 20.95 11.91 17.03
CA GLY A 204 22.06 12.43 17.85
C GLY A 204 22.87 11.37 18.61
N SER A 205 22.32 10.17 18.84
CA SER A 205 23.04 9.04 19.46
C SER A 205 24.16 8.51 18.56
N LYS A 206 25.07 7.68 19.11
CA LYS A 206 26.19 7.10 18.37
C LYS A 206 26.13 5.57 18.33
N VAL A 207 26.75 4.99 17.32
CA VAL A 207 26.96 3.55 17.13
C VAL A 207 28.33 3.32 16.50
N VAL A 208 29.03 2.27 16.90
CA VAL A 208 30.30 1.87 16.29
C VAL A 208 30.04 0.66 15.41
N VAL A 209 30.46 0.71 14.15
CA VAL A 209 30.40 -0.43 13.23
C VAL A 209 31.81 -0.87 12.86
N THR A 210 32.08 -2.18 12.94
CA THR A 210 33.34 -2.76 12.49
C THR A 210 33.19 -3.21 11.03
N LEU A 211 33.99 -2.64 10.14
CA LEU A 211 33.93 -2.85 8.70
C LEU A 211 35.09 -3.71 8.19
N VAL A 212 34.79 -4.57 7.22
CA VAL A 212 35.75 -5.20 6.31
C VAL A 212 35.56 -4.58 4.93
N ARG A 213 36.66 -4.11 4.32
CA ARG A 213 36.69 -3.45 3.00
C ARG A 213 37.68 -4.16 2.09
N GLU A 214 37.29 -4.43 0.85
CA GLU A 214 38.19 -5.00 -0.16
C GLU A 214 39.44 -4.12 -0.34
N GLY A 215 40.62 -4.74 -0.41
CA GLY A 215 41.90 -4.04 -0.45
C GLY A 215 42.44 -3.54 0.89
N ARG A 216 41.70 -3.66 2.00
CA ARG A 216 42.18 -3.32 3.36
C ARG A 216 42.42 -4.57 4.20
N ALA A 217 43.66 -4.77 4.64
CA ALA A 217 44.12 -6.03 5.23
C ALA A 217 43.59 -6.37 6.65
N LYS A 218 42.90 -5.43 7.32
CA LYS A 218 42.33 -5.63 8.67
C LYS A 218 40.96 -4.96 8.78
N PRO A 219 40.02 -5.52 9.55
CA PRO A 219 38.80 -4.82 9.95
C PRO A 219 39.14 -3.51 10.67
N PHE A 220 38.22 -2.54 10.61
CA PHE A 220 38.38 -1.24 11.26
C PHE A 220 37.04 -0.68 11.72
N ASP A 221 37.05 0.07 12.81
CA ASP A 221 35.85 0.65 13.38
C ASP A 221 35.54 2.02 12.77
N VAL A 222 34.25 2.30 12.60
CA VAL A 222 33.69 3.59 12.17
C VAL A 222 32.60 3.98 13.15
N THR A 223 32.77 5.13 13.80
CA THR A 223 31.74 5.71 14.67
C THR A 223 30.78 6.53 13.84
N LEU A 224 29.52 6.12 13.83
CA LEU A 224 28.41 6.78 13.16
C LEU A 224 27.58 7.56 14.19
N GLN A 225 27.07 8.72 13.79
CA GLN A 225 26.03 9.44 14.52
C GLN A 225 24.70 9.13 13.85
N ARG A 226 23.69 8.70 14.61
CA ARG A 226 22.34 8.49 14.09
C ARG A 226 21.68 9.85 13.86
N GLU A 227 20.96 9.97 12.76
CA GLU A 227 20.23 11.18 12.37
C GLU A 227 18.89 10.77 11.73
N LYS A 228 17.98 11.73 11.56
CA LYS A 228 16.74 11.51 10.82
C LYS A 228 17.03 11.45 9.32
N ILE A 229 17.09 10.23 8.79
CA ILE A 229 17.31 9.92 7.38
C ILE A 229 16.00 10.14 6.62
N LYS A 230 16.05 10.87 5.50
CA LYS A 230 14.93 10.96 4.55
C LYS A 230 15.21 10.11 3.31
N LEU A 231 14.24 9.31 2.89
CA LEU A 231 14.28 8.56 1.65
C LEU A 231 13.58 9.38 0.55
N ALA A 232 14.28 9.70 -0.53
CA ALA A 232 13.71 10.50 -1.62
C ALA A 232 12.61 9.71 -2.36
N SER A 233 11.34 10.07 -2.11
CA SER A 233 10.17 9.52 -2.80
C SER A 233 10.09 9.94 -4.27
N VAL A 234 10.45 11.20 -4.56
CA VAL A 234 10.37 11.81 -5.89
C VAL A 234 11.76 12.07 -6.48
N ARG A 235 11.96 11.65 -7.73
CA ARG A 235 13.16 11.95 -8.54
C ARG A 235 12.75 12.57 -9.86
N SER A 236 13.57 13.46 -10.43
CA SER A 236 13.26 14.11 -11.71
C SER A 236 14.48 14.27 -12.62
N ARG A 237 14.22 14.43 -13.92
CA ARG A 237 15.21 14.82 -14.94
C ARG A 237 14.53 15.40 -16.19
N MET A 238 15.29 16.11 -17.00
CA MET A 238 14.90 16.38 -18.40
C MET A 238 15.03 15.11 -19.24
N LEU A 239 14.04 14.86 -20.12
CA LEU A 239 14.12 13.84 -21.17
C LEU A 239 14.64 14.44 -22.48
N GLU A 240 14.11 15.61 -22.83
CA GLU A 240 14.45 16.45 -23.98
C GLU A 240 14.26 17.92 -23.57
N PRO A 241 14.76 18.91 -24.34
CA PRO A 241 14.54 20.33 -24.05
C PRO A 241 13.04 20.68 -23.89
N GLY A 242 12.66 21.02 -22.66
CA GLY A 242 11.29 21.36 -22.26
C GLY A 242 10.39 20.16 -21.93
N TYR A 243 10.87 18.91 -21.96
CA TYR A 243 10.09 17.72 -21.60
C TYR A 243 10.57 17.13 -20.28
N GLY A 244 9.73 17.21 -19.26
CA GLY A 244 10.01 16.71 -17.92
C GLY A 244 9.78 15.21 -17.77
N TYR A 245 10.55 14.59 -16.89
CA TYR A 245 10.26 13.31 -16.28
C TYR A 245 10.30 13.45 -14.76
N VAL A 246 9.25 12.96 -14.10
CA VAL A 246 9.19 12.82 -12.64
C VAL A 246 8.80 11.38 -12.34
N ARG A 247 9.57 10.72 -11.47
CA ARG A 247 9.25 9.40 -10.92
C ARG A 247 8.87 9.54 -9.46
N ILE A 248 7.71 8.98 -9.09
CA ILE A 248 7.29 8.82 -7.70
C ILE A 248 7.41 7.33 -7.38
N GLY A 249 8.30 6.96 -6.46
CA GLY A 249 8.53 5.55 -6.10
C GLY A 249 7.59 5.03 -5.00
N SER A 250 7.08 5.92 -4.16
CA SER A 250 6.12 5.66 -3.07
C SER A 250 5.48 7.00 -2.67
N PHE A 251 4.26 6.98 -2.13
CA PHE A 251 3.59 8.17 -1.59
C PHE A 251 3.83 8.29 -0.09
N GLN A 252 4.70 9.21 0.29
CA GLN A 252 5.13 9.50 1.65
C GLN A 252 4.65 10.89 2.10
N ALA A 253 4.81 11.22 3.39
CA ALA A 253 4.33 12.47 3.96
C ALA A 253 4.82 13.74 3.21
N ASP A 254 6.08 13.75 2.76
CA ASP A 254 6.68 14.88 2.05
C ASP A 254 6.46 14.84 0.51
N THR A 255 5.88 13.78 -0.05
CA THR A 255 5.87 13.54 -1.51
C THR A 255 5.20 14.65 -2.34
N GLY A 256 4.15 15.31 -1.83
CA GLY A 256 3.54 16.46 -2.51
C GLY A 256 4.50 17.65 -2.61
N ALA A 257 5.15 18.02 -1.50
CA ALA A 257 6.13 19.10 -1.48
C ALA A 257 7.39 18.77 -2.30
N ASP A 258 7.86 17.51 -2.25
CA ASP A 258 8.94 17.02 -3.10
C ASP A 258 8.56 17.10 -4.59
N PHE A 259 7.33 16.74 -4.97
CA PHE A 259 6.83 16.85 -6.34
C PHE A 259 6.88 18.28 -6.84
N GLN A 260 6.37 19.24 -6.05
CA GLN A 260 6.43 20.67 -6.38
C GLN A 260 7.86 21.16 -6.56
N GLN A 261 8.76 20.83 -5.62
CA GLN A 261 10.16 21.22 -5.68
C GLN A 261 10.87 20.65 -6.92
N GLN A 262 10.59 19.39 -7.26
CA GLN A 262 11.17 18.74 -8.44
C GLN A 262 10.61 19.36 -9.74
N LEU A 263 9.32 19.68 -9.79
CA LEU A 263 8.70 20.35 -10.94
C LEU A 263 9.27 21.75 -11.16
N ASP A 264 9.45 22.54 -10.10
CA ASP A 264 10.04 23.87 -10.16
C ASP A 264 11.50 23.83 -10.65
N ARG A 265 12.27 22.82 -10.24
CA ARG A 265 13.63 22.56 -10.77
C ARG A 265 13.61 22.26 -12.26
N LEU A 266 12.68 21.44 -12.74
CA LEU A 266 12.54 21.12 -14.17
C LEU A 266 12.15 22.37 -14.98
N GLN A 267 11.24 23.20 -14.47
CA GLN A 267 10.85 24.47 -15.11
C GLN A 267 12.01 25.47 -15.17
N ALA A 268 12.79 25.58 -14.09
CA ALA A 268 13.99 26.40 -14.07
C ALA A 268 15.05 25.92 -15.08
N GLN A 269 15.28 24.60 -15.19
CA GLN A 269 16.17 24.01 -16.19
C GLN A 269 15.70 24.23 -17.64
N ALA A 270 14.38 24.22 -17.86
CA ALA A 270 13.77 24.51 -19.17
C ALA A 270 13.76 26.02 -19.50
N GLY A 271 14.07 26.90 -18.54
CA GLY A 271 13.97 28.35 -18.69
C GLY A 271 12.52 28.88 -18.74
N GLY A 272 11.55 28.12 -18.26
CA GLY A 272 10.13 28.47 -18.37
C GLY A 272 9.17 27.28 -18.15
N PRO A 273 7.89 27.40 -18.57
CA PRO A 273 6.95 26.28 -18.53
C PRO A 273 7.48 25.07 -19.33
N LEU A 274 7.22 23.87 -18.81
CA LEU A 274 7.45 22.64 -19.55
C LEU A 274 6.47 22.54 -20.72
N ARG A 275 6.93 21.94 -21.82
CA ARG A 275 6.12 21.55 -22.98
C ARG A 275 5.25 20.34 -22.68
N GLY A 276 5.64 19.55 -21.68
CA GLY A 276 4.88 18.41 -21.16
C GLY A 276 5.67 17.64 -20.11
N LEU A 277 4.98 16.72 -19.41
CA LEU A 277 5.54 15.90 -18.35
C LEU A 277 5.21 14.41 -18.54
N VAL A 278 6.23 13.55 -18.38
CA VAL A 278 6.04 12.12 -18.11
C VAL A 278 6.09 11.91 -16.60
N LEU A 279 4.98 11.43 -16.03
CA LEU A 279 4.87 11.05 -14.62
C LEU A 279 4.94 9.52 -14.50
N ASP A 280 6.02 9.00 -13.94
CA ASP A 280 6.29 7.56 -13.85
C ASP A 280 5.93 7.01 -12.46
N LEU A 281 4.89 6.17 -12.43
CA LEU A 281 4.35 5.46 -11.27
C LEU A 281 4.58 3.93 -11.36
N ARG A 282 5.38 3.44 -12.32
CA ARG A 282 5.69 2.01 -12.45
C ARG A 282 6.33 1.48 -11.17
N SER A 283 5.86 0.33 -10.70
CA SER A 283 6.33 -0.33 -9.48
C SER A 283 6.22 0.56 -8.23
N ASN A 284 5.23 1.48 -8.18
CA ASN A 284 4.89 2.26 -6.99
C ASN A 284 3.64 1.66 -6.31
N PRO A 285 3.79 0.98 -5.16
CA PRO A 285 2.70 0.28 -4.48
C PRO A 285 1.67 1.19 -3.79
N GLY A 286 1.80 2.51 -3.95
CA GLY A 286 0.93 3.52 -3.34
C GLY A 286 1.58 4.14 -2.11
N GLY A 287 0.83 4.22 -1.02
CA GLY A 287 1.22 4.93 0.21
C GLY A 287 0.11 5.90 0.64
N LEU A 288 0.47 7.07 1.14
CA LEU A 288 -0.48 8.08 1.62
C LEU A 288 -1.39 8.62 0.49
N LEU A 289 -2.69 8.40 0.66
CA LEU A 289 -3.75 8.98 -0.18
C LEU A 289 -3.60 10.50 -0.32
N THR A 290 -3.36 11.19 0.80
CA THR A 290 -3.26 12.65 0.85
C THR A 290 -2.13 13.21 -0.01
N ALA A 291 -1.00 12.50 -0.10
CA ALA A 291 0.10 12.88 -0.97
C ALA A 291 -0.24 12.66 -2.46
N ALA A 292 -0.94 11.58 -2.80
CA ALA A 292 -1.45 11.39 -4.16
C ALA A 292 -2.51 12.42 -4.56
N VAL A 293 -3.38 12.83 -3.62
CA VAL A 293 -4.34 13.92 -3.80
C VAL A 293 -3.62 15.24 -4.05
N GLN A 294 -2.58 15.59 -3.29
CA GLN A 294 -1.76 16.79 -3.51
C GLN A 294 -1.12 16.81 -4.91
N VAL A 295 -0.54 15.69 -5.37
CA VAL A 295 0.05 15.61 -6.71
C VAL A 295 -1.00 15.69 -7.82
N ALA A 296 -2.23 15.19 -7.58
CA ALA A 296 -3.35 15.37 -8.52
C ALA A 296 -3.80 16.84 -8.57
N ASP A 297 -3.89 17.49 -7.41
CA ASP A 297 -4.29 18.89 -7.24
C ASP A 297 -3.31 19.85 -7.95
N ASP A 298 -1.99 19.63 -7.78
CA ASP A 298 -0.92 20.37 -8.49
C ASP A 298 -0.98 20.27 -10.03
N LEU A 299 -1.77 19.34 -10.57
CA LEU A 299 -1.93 19.07 -11.99
C LEU A 299 -3.34 19.34 -12.51
N LEU A 300 -4.28 19.78 -11.67
CA LEU A 300 -5.68 20.03 -12.03
C LEU A 300 -6.07 21.47 -11.67
N ASP A 301 -7.06 22.03 -12.37
CA ASP A 301 -7.64 23.34 -12.01
C ASP A 301 -9.03 23.21 -11.34
N ARG A 302 -9.65 22.03 -11.45
CA ARG A 302 -10.99 21.68 -10.95
C ARG A 302 -11.28 20.20 -11.19
N GLY A 303 -12.34 19.71 -10.55
CA GLY A 303 -12.89 18.37 -10.76
C GLY A 303 -12.69 17.46 -9.54
N GLY A 304 -13.38 16.32 -9.49
CA GLY A 304 -13.14 15.35 -8.43
C GLY A 304 -11.77 14.70 -8.59
N ILE A 305 -11.09 14.40 -7.48
CA ILE A 305 -9.85 13.61 -7.47
C ILE A 305 -10.18 12.18 -7.07
N VAL A 306 -10.79 12.00 -5.90
CA VAL A 306 -11.15 10.68 -5.36
C VAL A 306 -12.26 10.82 -4.33
N SER A 307 -13.06 9.78 -4.15
CA SER A 307 -13.92 9.62 -2.99
C SER A 307 -13.69 8.28 -2.30
N THR A 308 -13.87 8.23 -0.98
CA THR A 308 -13.92 6.99 -0.22
C THR A 308 -15.35 6.72 0.20
N ARG A 309 -15.73 5.43 0.29
CA ARG A 309 -16.99 5.01 0.93
C ARG A 309 -16.72 3.86 1.89
N GLY A 310 -17.19 3.95 3.13
CA GLY A 310 -16.96 2.95 4.16
C GLY A 310 -18.25 2.53 4.90
N ARG A 311 -18.09 1.75 5.98
CA ARG A 311 -19.24 1.25 6.75
C ARG A 311 -19.86 2.31 7.66
N ILE A 312 -19.12 3.37 7.98
CA ILE A 312 -19.53 4.45 8.89
C ILE A 312 -19.37 5.80 8.19
N PRO A 313 -20.22 6.81 8.44
CA PRO A 313 -20.20 8.07 7.68
C PRO A 313 -18.88 8.85 7.74
N ILE A 314 -18.07 8.67 8.79
CA ILE A 314 -16.73 9.31 8.91
C ILE A 314 -15.67 8.67 7.98
N SER A 315 -15.94 7.48 7.45
CA SER A 315 -15.11 6.83 6.43
C SER A 315 -15.47 7.29 5.01
N ASP A 316 -16.54 8.06 4.84
CA ASP A 316 -16.93 8.65 3.56
C ASP A 316 -16.22 10.01 3.42
N THR A 317 -15.33 10.12 2.43
CA THR A 317 -14.59 11.34 2.15
C THR A 317 -14.63 11.65 0.67
N ARG A 318 -14.43 12.92 0.33
CA ARG A 318 -14.33 13.39 -1.05
C ARG A 318 -13.24 14.45 -1.13
N PHE A 319 -12.39 14.32 -2.13
CA PHE A 319 -11.36 15.28 -2.48
C PHE A 319 -11.64 15.79 -3.89
N ASP A 320 -11.70 17.11 -4.04
CA ASP A 320 -11.85 17.82 -5.30
C ASP A 320 -10.65 18.76 -5.49
N ALA A 321 -10.28 19.01 -6.74
CA ALA A 321 -9.15 19.86 -7.10
C ALA A 321 -9.48 21.36 -6.99
N SER A 322 -8.46 22.13 -6.62
CA SER A 322 -8.42 23.58 -6.53
C SER A 322 -7.82 24.20 -7.81
N PRO A 323 -8.08 25.48 -8.12
CA PRO A 323 -7.42 26.15 -9.24
C PRO A 323 -5.91 26.29 -9.00
N GLY A 324 -5.07 25.88 -9.96
CA GLY A 324 -3.62 25.94 -9.77
C GLY A 324 -2.74 25.01 -10.60
N ASP A 325 -3.16 24.48 -11.76
CA ASP A 325 -2.34 23.54 -12.55
C ASP A 325 -0.93 24.11 -12.81
N ARG A 326 0.08 23.54 -12.14
CA ARG A 326 1.47 24.01 -12.18
C ARG A 326 2.11 23.85 -13.55
N LEU A 327 1.55 22.99 -14.40
CA LEU A 327 1.93 22.82 -15.80
C LEU A 327 1.19 23.75 -16.77
N ARG A 328 0.20 24.53 -16.30
CA ARG A 328 -0.58 25.49 -17.11
C ARG A 328 -1.18 24.85 -18.37
N GLY A 329 -1.79 23.68 -18.22
CA GLY A 329 -2.37 22.91 -19.32
C GLY A 329 -1.38 22.18 -20.21
N ALA A 330 -0.06 22.18 -19.92
CA ALA A 330 0.89 21.37 -20.68
C ALA A 330 0.54 19.87 -20.56
N PRO A 331 0.55 19.09 -21.66
CA PRO A 331 0.17 17.69 -21.64
C PRO A 331 0.94 16.84 -20.62
N VAL A 332 0.24 15.86 -20.03
CA VAL A 332 0.81 14.87 -19.12
C VAL A 332 0.57 13.47 -19.68
N VAL A 333 1.60 12.63 -19.59
CA VAL A 333 1.48 11.18 -19.73
C VAL A 333 1.82 10.54 -18.39
N VAL A 334 0.93 9.68 -17.88
CA VAL A 334 1.23 8.86 -16.71
C VAL A 334 1.65 7.47 -17.17
N LEU A 335 2.82 7.03 -16.72
CA LEU A 335 3.41 5.74 -17.04
C LEU A 335 3.20 4.78 -15.85
N VAL A 336 2.49 3.68 -16.08
CA VAL A 336 2.06 2.71 -15.04
C VAL A 336 2.42 1.27 -15.40
N ASP A 337 2.45 0.37 -14.42
CA ASP A 337 2.56 -1.08 -14.65
C ASP A 337 1.85 -1.91 -13.56
N ALA A 338 2.00 -3.24 -13.60
CA ALA A 338 1.42 -4.17 -12.61
C ALA A 338 1.76 -3.84 -11.14
N GLY A 339 2.89 -3.17 -10.89
CA GLY A 339 3.30 -2.76 -9.55
C GLY A 339 2.83 -1.36 -9.15
N SER A 340 2.11 -0.65 -10.02
CA SER A 340 1.36 0.56 -9.66
C SER A 340 0.10 0.14 -8.89
N ALA A 341 -0.01 0.53 -7.60
CA ALA A 341 -1.15 0.15 -6.75
C ALA A 341 -1.69 1.31 -5.90
N SER A 342 -2.94 1.18 -5.44
CA SER A 342 -3.55 2.04 -4.41
C SER A 342 -3.46 3.54 -4.74
N ALA A 343 -2.73 4.34 -3.96
CA ALA A 343 -2.57 5.79 -4.19
C ALA A 343 -2.03 6.12 -5.61
N SER A 344 -1.23 5.24 -6.22
CA SER A 344 -0.80 5.37 -7.62
C SER A 344 -1.97 5.26 -8.61
N GLU A 345 -2.91 4.35 -8.33
CA GLU A 345 -4.09 4.10 -9.15
C GLU A 345 -5.13 5.21 -8.95
N VAL A 346 -5.23 5.76 -7.74
CA VAL A 346 -6.01 6.97 -7.45
C VAL A 346 -5.50 8.15 -8.27
N LEU A 347 -4.18 8.42 -8.28
CA LEU A 347 -3.61 9.51 -9.07
C LEU A 347 -3.80 9.30 -10.58
N ALA A 348 -3.56 8.09 -11.09
CA ALA A 348 -3.79 7.75 -12.49
C ALA A 348 -5.27 7.90 -12.88
N GLY A 349 -6.20 7.38 -12.06
CA GLY A 349 -7.64 7.48 -12.27
C GLY A 349 -8.14 8.93 -12.22
N ALA A 350 -7.66 9.73 -11.26
CA ALA A 350 -8.00 11.15 -11.14
C ALA A 350 -7.59 11.93 -12.40
N LEU A 351 -6.35 11.79 -12.85
CA LEU A 351 -5.84 12.52 -14.02
C LEU A 351 -6.49 12.02 -15.33
N ARG A 352 -6.81 10.73 -15.43
CA ARG A 352 -7.49 10.14 -16.60
C ARG A 352 -8.95 10.58 -16.70
N ASP A 353 -9.73 10.45 -15.62
CA ASP A 353 -11.17 10.72 -15.64
C ASP A 353 -11.48 12.22 -15.78
N ASN A 354 -10.57 13.11 -15.37
CA ASN A 354 -10.65 14.54 -15.67
C ASN A 354 -10.12 14.91 -17.08
N GLY A 355 -9.69 13.94 -17.89
CA GLY A 355 -9.12 14.16 -19.23
C GLY A 355 -7.78 14.91 -19.22
N ARG A 356 -7.08 14.95 -18.08
CA ARG A 356 -5.88 15.75 -17.84
C ARG A 356 -4.60 15.07 -18.31
N ALA A 357 -4.57 13.75 -18.27
CA ALA A 357 -3.43 12.95 -18.70
C ALA A 357 -3.86 11.71 -19.49
N ARG A 358 -2.96 11.23 -20.37
CA ARG A 358 -3.10 9.92 -21.00
C ARG A 358 -2.33 8.86 -20.19
N ILE A 359 -2.96 7.73 -19.91
CA ILE A 359 -2.31 6.61 -19.22
C ILE A 359 -1.64 5.69 -20.25
N VAL A 360 -0.38 5.36 -20.00
CA VAL A 360 0.47 4.53 -20.87
C VAL A 360 1.13 3.46 -20.03
N GLY A 361 1.23 2.21 -20.51
CA GLY A 361 1.87 1.13 -19.75
C GLY A 361 1.10 -0.18 -19.80
N SER A 362 1.06 -0.94 -18.70
CA SER A 362 0.16 -2.10 -18.55
C SER A 362 -1.01 -1.77 -17.62
N ARG A 363 -1.97 -2.70 -17.47
CA ARG A 363 -2.94 -2.63 -16.37
C ARG A 363 -2.21 -2.52 -15.02
N THR A 364 -2.79 -1.79 -14.07
CA THR A 364 -2.30 -1.64 -12.70
C THR A 364 -2.79 -2.78 -11.78
N PHE A 365 -2.36 -2.77 -10.51
CA PHE A 365 -2.56 -3.87 -9.58
C PHE A 365 -4.04 -4.15 -9.21
N GLY A 366 -4.86 -3.12 -9.05
CA GLY A 366 -6.27 -3.25 -8.68
C GLY A 366 -6.60 -3.08 -7.19
N LYS A 367 -5.76 -2.39 -6.40
CA LYS A 367 -6.04 -2.18 -4.97
C LYS A 367 -6.90 -0.93 -4.76
N GLY A 368 -8.21 -1.15 -4.63
CA GLY A 368 -9.22 -0.13 -4.37
C GLY A 368 -9.61 0.01 -2.90
N SER A 369 -8.82 -0.48 -1.95
CA SER A 369 -9.13 -0.51 -0.51
C SER A 369 -8.36 0.52 0.31
N VAL A 370 -9.00 1.09 1.33
CA VAL A 370 -8.43 2.04 2.29
C VAL A 370 -8.15 1.32 3.60
N GLN A 371 -6.90 1.32 4.06
CA GLN A 371 -6.54 0.83 5.39
C GLN A 371 -6.43 2.00 6.39
N THR A 372 -6.90 1.77 7.60
CA THR A 372 -6.69 2.64 8.77
C THR A 372 -5.85 1.87 9.79
N VAL A 373 -4.82 2.52 10.35
CA VAL A 373 -4.06 1.97 11.48
C VAL A 373 -4.70 2.47 12.77
N LEU A 374 -5.10 1.53 13.62
CA LEU A 374 -5.72 1.76 14.91
C LEU A 374 -4.73 1.36 16.01
N PRO A 375 -4.09 2.31 16.72
CA PRO A 375 -3.15 1.99 17.78
C PRO A 375 -3.87 1.36 18.98
N LEU A 376 -3.16 0.49 19.70
CA LEU A 376 -3.61 -0.19 20.92
C LEU A 376 -2.81 0.29 22.13
N ASP A 377 -3.39 0.16 23.33
CA ASP A 377 -2.79 0.66 24.59
C ASP A 377 -1.43 0.03 24.95
N ASN A 378 -1.10 -1.12 24.35
CA ASN A 378 0.17 -1.83 24.55
C ASN A 378 1.29 -1.40 23.57
N GLY A 379 1.00 -0.51 22.62
CA GLY A 379 1.95 -0.05 21.59
C GLY A 379 1.94 -0.88 20.30
N ASP A 380 1.11 -1.92 20.23
CA ASP A 380 0.80 -2.64 18.98
C ASP A 380 -0.31 -1.88 18.21
N SER A 381 -0.61 -2.27 16.98
CA SER A 381 -1.63 -1.63 16.13
C SER A 381 -2.46 -2.64 15.33
N VAL A 382 -3.71 -2.31 15.04
CA VAL A 382 -4.52 -3.04 14.05
C VAL A 382 -4.62 -2.22 12.76
N LYS A 383 -4.06 -2.73 11.67
CA LYS A 383 -4.28 -2.19 10.33
C LYS A 383 -5.52 -2.86 9.75
N LEU A 384 -6.58 -2.09 9.49
CA LEU A 384 -7.89 -2.63 9.09
C LEU A 384 -8.39 -1.93 7.82
N THR A 385 -8.97 -2.67 6.88
CA THR A 385 -9.67 -2.07 5.74
C THR A 385 -11.01 -1.45 6.19
N THR A 386 -11.16 -0.14 6.02
CA THR A 386 -12.32 0.64 6.53
C THR A 386 -13.20 1.24 5.44
N ALA A 387 -12.66 1.42 4.23
CA ALA A 387 -13.37 1.99 3.08
C ALA A 387 -12.84 1.47 1.73
N ARG A 388 -13.52 1.82 0.64
CA ARG A 388 -13.11 1.62 -0.75
C ARG A 388 -12.92 2.95 -1.47
N TYR A 389 -11.96 3.01 -2.39
CA TYR A 389 -11.69 4.12 -3.29
C TYR A 389 -12.60 4.09 -4.53
N TYR A 390 -13.09 5.27 -4.91
CA TYR A 390 -13.85 5.50 -6.13
C TYR A 390 -13.23 6.66 -6.91
N THR A 391 -12.96 6.41 -8.18
CA THR A 391 -12.47 7.40 -9.16
C THR A 391 -13.51 8.51 -9.41
N PRO A 392 -13.16 9.62 -10.08
CA PRO A 392 -14.11 10.70 -10.40
C PRO A 392 -15.29 10.24 -11.27
N SER A 393 -15.12 9.22 -12.12
CA SER A 393 -16.24 8.58 -12.85
C SER A 393 -17.15 7.71 -11.97
N GLY A 394 -16.85 7.57 -10.68
CA GLY A 394 -17.63 6.79 -9.71
C GLY A 394 -17.32 5.29 -9.71
N ARG A 395 -16.32 4.84 -10.48
CA ARG A 395 -15.90 3.43 -10.56
C ARG A 395 -14.94 3.06 -9.42
N SER A 396 -15.16 1.88 -8.84
CA SER A 396 -14.20 1.23 -7.94
C SER A 396 -12.99 0.71 -8.72
N ILE A 397 -11.80 0.82 -8.14
CA ILE A 397 -10.56 0.27 -8.71
C ILE A 397 -10.35 -1.20 -8.25
N GLN A 398 -11.04 -1.61 -7.18
CA GLN A 398 -10.85 -2.89 -6.49
C GLN A 398 -10.96 -4.08 -7.47
N ALA A 399 -9.99 -4.99 -7.41
CA ALA A 399 -9.79 -6.16 -8.27
C ALA A 399 -9.61 -5.89 -9.79
N SER A 400 -10.04 -4.73 -10.30
CA SER A 400 -10.06 -4.40 -11.74
C SER A 400 -8.82 -3.62 -12.20
N GLY A 401 -8.36 -2.65 -11.40
CA GLY A 401 -7.26 -1.75 -11.77
C GLY A 401 -7.61 -0.70 -12.83
N ILE A 402 -6.65 0.18 -13.10
CA ILE A 402 -6.67 1.15 -14.19
C ILE A 402 -6.12 0.47 -15.45
N VAL A 403 -6.92 0.47 -16.51
CA VAL A 403 -6.50 0.04 -17.85
C VAL A 403 -5.85 1.22 -18.57
N PRO A 404 -4.64 1.06 -19.16
CA PRO A 404 -3.96 2.14 -19.86
C PRO A 404 -4.64 2.49 -21.20
N ASP A 405 -4.61 3.76 -21.57
CA ASP A 405 -5.11 4.26 -22.86
C ASP A 405 -4.13 4.00 -24.02
N THR A 406 -2.95 3.46 -23.72
CA THR A 406 -1.96 2.92 -24.67
C THR A 406 -1.16 1.82 -23.99
N GLU A 407 -1.41 0.58 -24.40
CA GLU A 407 -0.76 -0.59 -23.82
C GLU A 407 0.71 -0.71 -24.30
N LEU A 408 1.60 -1.04 -23.37
CA LEU A 408 3.00 -1.38 -23.60
C LEU A 408 3.26 -2.81 -23.12
N LYS A 409 4.17 -3.50 -23.82
CA LYS A 409 4.63 -4.84 -23.44
C LYS A 409 6.04 -4.77 -22.83
N PRO A 410 6.38 -5.65 -21.87
CA PRO A 410 7.72 -5.69 -21.30
C PRO A 410 8.75 -6.08 -22.37
N ASP A 411 10.00 -5.67 -22.14
CA ASP A 411 11.12 -6.01 -23.01
C ASP A 411 11.57 -7.46 -22.78
N PRO A 412 11.45 -8.39 -23.76
CA PRO A 412 11.85 -9.79 -23.58
C PRO A 412 13.31 -9.96 -23.13
N ALA A 413 14.18 -9.02 -23.50
CA ALA A 413 15.58 -9.02 -23.11
C ALA A 413 15.83 -8.70 -21.62
N LEU A 414 14.89 -8.05 -20.93
CA LEU A 414 15.02 -7.66 -19.52
C LEU A 414 14.29 -8.61 -18.55
N ILE A 415 13.31 -9.36 -19.04
CA ILE A 415 12.54 -10.35 -18.27
C ILE A 415 13.08 -11.78 -18.39
N GLY A 416 14.15 -11.97 -19.16
CA GLY A 416 14.69 -13.28 -19.53
C GLY A 416 14.00 -13.83 -20.77
N GLY A 417 14.75 -13.98 -21.86
CA GLY A 417 14.26 -14.67 -23.05
C GLY A 417 13.93 -16.12 -22.71
N GLU A 418 12.73 -16.56 -23.07
CA GLU A 418 12.18 -17.88 -22.70
C GLU A 418 12.12 -18.15 -21.19
N ALA A 419 11.86 -17.11 -20.38
CA ALA A 419 11.22 -17.32 -19.08
C ALA A 419 9.92 -18.15 -19.26
N PRO A 420 9.56 -19.03 -18.31
CA PRO A 420 8.34 -19.83 -18.41
C PRO A 420 7.12 -18.92 -18.59
N THR A 421 6.11 -19.43 -19.31
CA THR A 421 4.97 -18.68 -19.92
C THR A 421 4.07 -17.90 -18.96
N SER A 422 4.43 -17.84 -17.68
CA SER A 422 3.84 -17.01 -16.65
C SER A 422 4.99 -16.39 -15.82
N LEU A 423 5.30 -15.12 -16.05
CA LEU A 423 5.62 -14.26 -14.90
C LEU A 423 4.45 -14.42 -13.91
N PRO A 424 4.68 -14.37 -12.58
CA PRO A 424 3.56 -14.31 -11.64
C PRO A 424 2.63 -13.18 -12.09
N GLU A 425 1.41 -13.53 -12.45
CA GLU A 425 0.37 -12.54 -12.61
C GLU A 425 0.19 -11.93 -11.22
N VAL A 426 0.42 -10.62 -11.08
CA VAL A 426 0.37 -9.93 -9.78
C VAL A 426 -0.72 -8.89 -9.88
N SER A 427 -1.87 -9.22 -9.30
CA SER A 427 -3.03 -8.35 -9.18
C SER A 427 -3.78 -8.62 -7.88
N GLU A 428 -4.62 -7.67 -7.47
CA GLU A 428 -5.48 -7.79 -6.29
C GLU A 428 -6.42 -9.01 -6.41
N ALA A 429 -6.97 -9.25 -7.61
CA ALA A 429 -7.97 -10.30 -7.89
C ALA A 429 -7.48 -11.75 -7.71
N ILE A 430 -6.16 -11.96 -7.61
CA ILE A 430 -5.58 -13.29 -7.37
C ILE A 430 -5.10 -13.49 -5.93
N LEU A 431 -5.18 -12.46 -5.08
CA LEU A 431 -4.79 -12.60 -3.68
C LEU A 431 -5.84 -13.46 -2.93
N PRO A 432 -5.41 -14.41 -2.08
CA PRO A 432 -6.31 -15.12 -1.18
C PRO A 432 -7.09 -14.13 -0.30
N GLY A 433 -8.42 -14.33 -0.22
CA GLY A 433 -9.30 -13.49 0.61
C GLY A 433 -9.49 -12.05 0.13
N HIS A 434 -9.08 -11.69 -1.09
CA HIS A 434 -9.24 -10.30 -1.58
C HIS A 434 -10.70 -9.81 -1.56
N LEU A 435 -10.88 -8.51 -1.41
CA LEU A 435 -12.21 -7.91 -1.47
C LEU A 435 -12.70 -7.87 -2.91
N GLN A 436 -13.89 -8.43 -3.15
CA GLN A 436 -14.48 -8.47 -4.50
C GLN A 436 -14.69 -7.08 -5.10
N GLY A 437 -14.35 -6.96 -6.39
CA GLY A 437 -14.53 -5.77 -7.22
C GLY A 437 -15.86 -5.73 -7.97
N ASP A 438 -16.36 -4.52 -8.26
CA ASP A 438 -17.64 -4.33 -8.96
C ASP A 438 -17.58 -4.79 -10.43
N ASP A 439 -16.40 -4.70 -11.06
CA ASP A 439 -16.10 -5.09 -12.45
C ASP A 439 -15.31 -6.43 -12.55
N GLU A 440 -15.28 -7.22 -11.47
CA GLU A 440 -14.49 -8.46 -11.39
C GLU A 440 -15.10 -9.61 -12.19
N GLY A 441 -14.26 -10.50 -12.75
CA GLY A 441 -14.71 -11.67 -13.52
C GLY A 441 -15.29 -11.35 -14.90
N GLY A 442 -15.29 -10.09 -15.34
CA GLY A 442 -15.70 -9.70 -16.69
C GLY A 442 -14.81 -10.27 -17.78
N ASP A 443 -15.42 -10.64 -18.92
CA ASP A 443 -14.71 -11.17 -20.09
C ASP A 443 -13.56 -10.25 -20.54
N GLY A 444 -12.37 -10.82 -20.70
CA GLY A 444 -11.18 -10.09 -21.15
C GLY A 444 -10.39 -9.37 -20.05
N TYR A 445 -10.57 -9.73 -18.78
CA TYR A 445 -9.59 -9.39 -17.75
C TYR A 445 -8.22 -10.01 -18.08
N VAL A 446 -7.18 -9.18 -18.08
CA VAL A 446 -5.78 -9.57 -18.28
C VAL A 446 -4.95 -8.81 -17.23
N PRO A 447 -4.24 -9.50 -16.32
CA PRO A 447 -3.35 -8.88 -15.36
C PRO A 447 -2.28 -8.00 -16.01
N GLY A 448 -1.79 -7.00 -15.27
CA GLY A 448 -0.66 -6.19 -15.69
C GLY A 448 0.63 -7.01 -15.81
N GLN A 449 1.64 -6.42 -16.45
CA GLN A 449 3.01 -6.94 -16.43
C GLN A 449 3.98 -5.84 -15.99
N PRO A 450 4.97 -6.11 -15.12
CA PRO A 450 6.00 -5.12 -14.79
C PRO A 450 6.73 -4.62 -16.03
N LEU A 451 7.00 -3.32 -16.13
CA LEU A 451 7.59 -2.70 -17.31
C LEU A 451 8.99 -2.14 -16.99
N PRO A 452 10.04 -2.99 -16.87
CA PRO A 452 11.37 -2.55 -16.47
C PRO A 452 12.10 -1.71 -17.52
N GLY A 453 13.08 -0.93 -17.07
CA GLY A 453 14.02 -0.21 -17.92
C GLY A 453 13.49 1.09 -18.56
N GLU A 454 14.25 1.59 -19.53
CA GLU A 454 14.04 2.91 -20.16
C GLU A 454 13.14 2.89 -21.41
N LYS A 455 12.94 1.73 -22.06
CA LYS A 455 12.08 1.62 -23.25
C LYS A 455 10.65 2.16 -23.01
N PRO A 456 9.99 1.88 -21.87
CA PRO A 456 8.67 2.45 -21.58
C PRO A 456 8.69 3.96 -21.37
N VAL A 457 9.78 4.53 -20.84
CA VAL A 457 9.95 5.99 -20.69
C VAL A 457 10.05 6.67 -22.06
N ALA A 458 10.82 6.07 -22.99
CA ALA A 458 10.91 6.56 -24.37
C ALA A 458 9.56 6.46 -25.12
N ALA A 459 8.78 5.39 -24.88
CA ALA A 459 7.44 5.25 -25.44
C ALA A 459 6.46 6.29 -24.86
N ALA A 460 6.49 6.54 -23.55
CA ALA A 460 5.69 7.57 -22.89
C ALA A 460 6.04 8.98 -23.40
N LEU A 461 7.32 9.28 -23.62
CA LEU A 461 7.77 10.53 -24.24
C LEU A 461 7.29 10.67 -25.70
N ALA A 462 7.34 9.59 -26.48
CA ALA A 462 6.84 9.59 -27.85
C ALA A 462 5.32 9.87 -27.89
N GLU A 463 4.55 9.31 -26.96
CA GLU A 463 3.12 9.58 -26.82
C GLU A 463 2.85 11.03 -26.38
N LEU A 464 3.59 11.52 -25.38
CA LEU A 464 3.53 12.90 -24.92
C LEU A 464 3.79 13.91 -26.06
N LYS A 465 4.76 13.62 -26.93
CA LYS A 465 5.08 14.45 -28.10
C LYS A 465 3.96 14.46 -29.15
N LYS A 466 3.17 13.38 -29.28
CA LYS A 466 1.94 13.39 -30.13
C LYS A 466 0.88 14.32 -29.54
N LEU A 467 0.66 14.27 -28.22
CA LEU A 467 -0.29 15.15 -27.53
C LEU A 467 0.08 16.63 -27.71
N VAL A 468 1.37 16.98 -27.57
CA VAL A 468 1.87 18.34 -27.81
C VAL A 468 1.73 18.77 -29.28
N ALA A 469 1.89 17.86 -30.23
CA ALA A 469 1.70 18.17 -31.66
C ALA A 469 0.22 18.27 -32.08
N GLY A 470 -0.69 17.58 -31.38
CA GLY A 470 -2.13 17.61 -31.63
C GLY A 470 -2.89 18.68 -30.84
N ALA A 471 -2.29 19.26 -29.80
CA ALA A 471 -2.89 20.34 -29.04
C ALA A 471 -3.05 21.60 -29.92
N PRO A 472 -4.25 22.23 -29.96
CA PRO A 472 -4.38 23.54 -30.60
C PRO A 472 -3.46 24.53 -29.88
N VAL A 473 -2.70 25.31 -30.65
CA VAL A 473 -1.77 26.30 -30.09
C VAL A 473 -2.57 27.30 -29.26
N ALA A 474 -2.47 27.19 -27.93
CA ALA A 474 -3.12 28.11 -27.02
C ALA A 474 -2.55 29.51 -27.23
N SER A 475 -3.31 30.36 -27.95
CA SER A 475 -3.03 31.78 -28.00
C SER A 475 -3.01 32.32 -26.58
N ALA A 476 -1.94 33.02 -26.21
CA ALA A 476 -1.82 33.63 -24.88
C ALA A 476 -3.09 34.43 -24.54
N PRO A 477 -3.59 34.37 -23.29
CA PRO A 477 -4.77 35.13 -22.91
C PRO A 477 -4.52 36.61 -23.20
N ALA A 478 -5.35 37.18 -24.06
CA ALA A 478 -5.32 38.61 -24.31
C ALA A 478 -5.58 39.33 -22.98
N ALA A 479 -4.76 40.33 -22.65
CA ALA A 479 -4.94 41.09 -21.43
C ALA A 479 -6.27 41.84 -21.48
N ASP A 480 -7.25 41.36 -20.71
CA ASP A 480 -8.55 42.01 -20.61
C ASP A 480 -8.38 43.40 -20.01
N LYS A 481 -8.71 44.42 -20.79
CA LYS A 481 -8.83 45.80 -20.29
C LYS A 481 -10.12 45.88 -19.47
N PRO A 482 -10.14 46.58 -18.33
CA PRO A 482 -11.38 46.83 -17.60
C PRO A 482 -12.39 47.54 -18.52
N ALA A 483 -13.57 46.94 -18.69
CA ALA A 483 -14.65 47.56 -19.43
C ALA A 483 -15.15 48.79 -18.65
N ALA A 484 -15.13 49.96 -19.30
CA ALA A 484 -15.65 51.19 -18.71
C ALA A 484 -17.19 51.17 -18.74
N GLU A 485 -17.83 51.17 -17.57
CA GLU A 485 -19.27 51.43 -17.47
C GLU A 485 -19.59 52.85 -17.96
N LYS A 486 -20.67 52.96 -18.75
CA LYS A 486 -21.22 54.23 -19.23
C LYS A 486 -22.59 54.44 -18.59
N PRO A 487 -22.89 55.63 -18.03
CA PRO A 487 -24.01 55.78 -17.10
C PRO A 487 -25.38 55.81 -17.78
N ALA A 488 -26.36 55.18 -17.14
CA ALA A 488 -27.79 55.41 -17.40
C ALA A 488 -28.28 56.60 -16.57
N ALA A 489 -29.13 57.47 -17.14
CA ALA A 489 -29.56 58.71 -16.52
C ALA A 489 -31.10 58.89 -16.51
N GLY A 490 -31.63 59.28 -15.35
CA GLY A 490 -33.01 59.75 -15.15
C GLY A 490 -34.08 58.63 -15.02
N GLN A 491 -35.19 58.80 -14.30
CA GLN A 491 -35.72 59.86 -13.40
C GLN A 491 -36.59 59.10 -12.33
N SER A 492 -37.12 59.62 -11.22
CA SER A 492 -37.44 60.98 -10.75
C SER A 492 -37.60 61.02 -9.20
N ALA A 493 -37.79 62.23 -8.66
CA ALA A 493 -38.02 62.70 -7.27
C ALA A 493 -38.86 61.79 -6.31
N THR A 494 -38.76 61.89 -4.97
CA THR A 494 -39.03 63.09 -4.11
C THR A 494 -38.51 62.99 -2.64
N GLY A 495 -38.28 64.15 -1.96
CA GLY A 495 -38.32 64.40 -0.48
C GLY A 495 -37.49 63.53 0.50
N LYS A 496 -36.35 63.94 1.13
CA LYS A 496 -36.05 65.01 2.14
C LYS A 496 -36.66 64.75 3.56
N PRO A 497 -36.04 65.17 4.71
CA PRO A 497 -34.76 64.73 5.34
C PRO A 497 -34.81 64.51 6.89
N ALA A 498 -33.77 63.89 7.49
CA ALA A 498 -33.29 64.07 8.89
C ALA A 498 -31.95 63.32 9.08
N THR A 499 -30.80 63.96 9.29
CA THR A 499 -30.14 64.26 10.59
C THR A 499 -30.01 63.06 11.57
N ASP A 500 -28.81 62.47 11.69
CA ASP A 500 -27.94 62.67 12.87
C ASP A 500 -26.55 62.01 12.76
N LYS A 501 -25.65 62.41 13.69
CA LYS A 501 -24.21 62.07 13.82
C LYS A 501 -23.83 62.34 15.30
N PRO A 502 -22.66 61.91 15.85
CA PRO A 502 -21.83 60.71 15.66
C PRO A 502 -21.76 59.83 16.94
N ALA A 503 -21.07 58.68 16.88
CA ALA A 503 -20.14 58.26 17.94
C ALA A 503 -19.10 57.27 17.40
N THR A 504 -17.84 57.41 17.83
CA THR A 504 -16.73 56.48 17.56
C THR A 504 -16.22 55.95 18.89
N ASP A 505 -15.90 54.67 18.98
CA ASP A 505 -15.13 54.16 20.11
C ASP A 505 -14.08 53.12 19.67
N LYS A 506 -13.00 53.02 20.47
CA LYS A 506 -11.74 52.35 20.11
C LYS A 506 -11.21 51.53 21.29
N PRO A 507 -10.89 50.23 21.14
CA PRO A 507 -10.28 49.45 22.22
C PRO A 507 -8.79 49.74 22.40
N ALA A 508 -8.30 49.55 23.63
CA ALA A 508 -6.92 49.78 24.04
C ALA A 508 -6.06 48.50 24.01
N THR A 509 -4.74 48.69 23.97
CA THR A 509 -3.71 47.67 24.16
C THR A 509 -3.35 47.53 25.63
N ASP A 510 -3.05 46.31 26.08
CA ASP A 510 -2.54 46.05 27.43
C ASP A 510 -1.21 45.26 27.40
N LYS A 511 -0.33 45.52 28.37
CA LYS A 511 0.99 44.87 28.50
C LYS A 511 1.45 44.91 29.97
N PRO A 512 1.83 43.78 30.59
CA PRO A 512 2.24 43.74 31.99
C PRO A 512 3.77 43.85 32.21
N ALA A 513 4.11 44.27 33.43
CA ALA A 513 5.33 44.05 34.22
C ALA A 513 4.88 44.18 35.70
N ASP A 514 5.24 43.35 36.67
CA ASP A 514 6.50 42.66 36.96
C ASP A 514 6.36 41.12 37.14
#